data_AF-A0A949BFZ9-F1
#
_entry.id   AF-A0A949BFZ9-F1
#
_cell.length_a   1.000
_cell.length_b   1.000
_cell.length_c   1.000
_cell.angle_alpha   90.00
_cell.angle_beta   90.00
_cell.angle_gamma   90.00
#
_symmetry.space_group_name_H-M   'P 1'
#
loop_
_entity.id
_entity.type
_entity.pdbx_description
1 polymer ?
#
loop_
_entity_poly.entity_id
_entity_poly.type
_entity_poly.pdbx_seq_one_letter_code
_entity_poly.pdbx_strand_id
1 'polypeptide(L)'
;MKNWLLVFIFFSVCIFFIRVAIAEEEGEYFITTSNYANRQLHYYYYIPNSVNSSIANKYDILAMVPGLSGSGRSFVDDQVRQFAQEHQLVIIAPSFIFDSENFEGKKSYQYPSVWSGQAFLNILRDFEQKSGLQLDRMYLCGHSAGAQFVLRFALWKPEKCIACAAHASGGRVRLESYNKVKFFITIGNQDIESRKKIAQTFFSEAEAKNIKVVYKEYNTGHGLLPEQLTDSLDFFSEYMASGNNNNNDISVRPLPIPRGEHVIVHLKNGRQTRAILKEITEKRIVLSVPLGNTWGTLSFSRDKVKSIEKVGQ
;
A
#
# COMPACT_ATOMS: atom_id res chain seq x y z
N MET A 1 -16.94 -43.05 -58.41
CA MET A 1 -16.06 -43.39 -57.27
C MET A 1 -15.03 -42.27 -57.10
N LYS A 2 -15.03 -41.60 -55.94
CA LYS A 2 -13.88 -41.03 -55.21
C LYS A 2 -12.78 -40.36 -56.07
N ASN A 3 -12.60 -39.04 -56.08
CA ASN A 3 -12.09 -38.29 -54.93
C ASN A 3 -12.39 -36.79 -55.04
N TRP A 4 -13.22 -36.31 -54.12
CA TRP A 4 -13.15 -34.96 -53.59
C TRP A 4 -11.93 -34.89 -52.67
N LEU A 5 -10.99 -33.96 -52.90
CA LEU A 5 -10.24 -33.29 -51.83
C LEU A 5 -9.31 -32.23 -52.43
N LEU A 6 -9.05 -31.17 -51.65
CA LEU A 6 -8.06 -30.11 -51.85
C LEU A 6 -8.59 -28.80 -52.46
N VAL A 7 -9.76 -28.36 -51.98
CA VAL A 7 -10.00 -26.94 -51.71
C VAL A 7 -9.31 -26.63 -50.37
N PHE A 8 -8.00 -26.34 -50.38
CA PHE A 8 -7.32 -25.75 -49.22
C PHE A 8 -7.59 -24.25 -49.22
N ILE A 9 -8.78 -23.87 -48.75
CA ILE A 9 -9.02 -22.52 -48.26
C ILE A 9 -8.12 -22.35 -47.04
N PHE A 10 -7.11 -21.51 -47.17
CA PHE A 10 -6.32 -20.95 -46.08
C PHE A 10 -7.28 -20.13 -45.18
N PHE A 11 -8.00 -20.82 -44.29
CA PHE A 11 -8.66 -20.18 -43.15
C PHE A 11 -7.55 -19.86 -42.15
N SER A 12 -6.83 -18.77 -42.41
CA SER A 12 -6.00 -18.11 -41.40
C SER A 12 -6.98 -17.54 -40.38
N VAL A 13 -7.32 -18.34 -39.38
CA VAL A 13 -8.05 -17.87 -38.19
C VAL A 13 -7.09 -16.93 -37.47
N CYS A 14 -7.10 -15.66 -37.87
CA CYS A 14 -6.59 -14.57 -37.06
C CYS A 14 -7.48 -14.51 -35.81
N ILE A 15 -7.13 -15.29 -34.79
CA ILE A 15 -7.63 -15.08 -33.43
C ILE A 15 -7.02 -13.74 -33.01
N PHE A 16 -7.73 -12.65 -33.33
CA PHE A 16 -7.57 -11.39 -32.65
C PHE A 16 -7.90 -11.68 -31.19
N PHE A 17 -6.88 -11.90 -30.36
CA PHE A 17 -7.01 -11.70 -28.93
C PHE A 17 -7.31 -10.22 -28.74
N ILE A 18 -8.59 -9.87 -28.80
CA ILE A 18 -9.09 -8.61 -28.28
C ILE A 18 -8.72 -8.67 -26.79
N ARG A 19 -7.61 -8.04 -26.42
CA ARG A 19 -7.40 -7.64 -25.04
C ARG A 19 -8.51 -6.62 -24.79
N VAL A 20 -9.61 -7.07 -24.21
CA VAL A 20 -10.55 -6.17 -23.57
C VAL A 20 -9.73 -5.50 -22.49
N ALA A 21 -9.33 -4.25 -22.75
CA ALA A 21 -8.80 -3.40 -21.71
C ALA A 21 -9.95 -3.26 -20.71
N ILE A 22 -9.83 -3.94 -19.59
CA ILE A 22 -10.72 -3.70 -18.45
C ILE A 22 -10.43 -2.25 -18.07
N ALA A 23 -11.42 -1.37 -18.18
CA ALA A 23 -11.26 0.00 -17.73
C ALA A 23 -11.15 0.00 -16.20
N GLU A 24 -10.47 1.01 -15.65
CA GLU A 24 -10.60 1.28 -14.21
C GLU A 24 -12.09 1.53 -13.88
N GLU A 25 -12.53 1.02 -12.73
CA GLU A 25 -13.89 1.23 -12.25
C GLU A 25 -13.86 2.02 -10.95
N GLU A 26 -14.63 3.09 -10.86
CA GLU A 26 -14.78 3.86 -9.63
C GLU A 26 -16.22 4.29 -9.43
N GLY A 27 -16.60 4.50 -8.18
CA GLY A 27 -17.95 4.93 -7.86
C GLY A 27 -18.16 5.15 -6.39
N GLU A 28 -19.41 5.46 -6.05
CA GLU A 28 -19.85 5.60 -4.67
C GLU A 28 -21.05 4.70 -4.43
N TYR A 29 -21.02 3.99 -3.31
CA TYR A 29 -22.14 3.24 -2.78
C TYR A 29 -22.45 3.73 -1.37
N PHE A 30 -23.53 3.20 -0.80
CA PHE A 30 -23.81 3.34 0.61
C PHE A 30 -24.31 2.01 1.18
N ILE A 31 -24.11 1.85 2.49
CA ILE A 31 -24.82 0.84 3.28
C ILE A 31 -25.73 1.53 4.29
N THR A 32 -26.74 0.80 4.75
CA THR A 32 -27.59 1.28 5.84
C THR A 32 -26.98 0.91 7.19
N THR A 33 -26.96 1.84 8.14
CA THR A 33 -26.54 1.58 9.53
C THR A 33 -27.59 2.04 10.54
N SER A 34 -27.50 1.55 11.78
CA SER A 34 -28.36 1.96 12.88
C SER A 34 -27.92 3.27 13.55
N ASN A 35 -26.72 3.79 13.24
CA ASN A 35 -26.26 5.06 13.79
C ASN A 35 -27.00 6.22 13.11
N TYR A 36 -27.58 7.13 13.90
CA TYR A 36 -28.46 8.17 13.35
C TYR A 36 -27.74 9.14 12.40
N ALA A 37 -26.48 9.47 12.69
CA ALA A 37 -25.67 10.36 11.85
C ALA A 37 -25.18 9.65 10.57
N ASN A 38 -25.15 8.32 10.57
CA ASN A 38 -24.62 7.48 9.49
C ASN A 38 -25.67 6.49 8.97
N ARG A 39 -26.95 6.86 8.96
CA ARG A 39 -28.04 5.97 8.49
C ARG A 39 -27.78 5.47 7.09
N GLN A 40 -27.29 6.35 6.22
CA GLN A 40 -26.67 6.00 4.95
C GLN A 40 -25.18 6.30 5.09
N LEU A 41 -24.38 5.26 5.30
CA LEU A 41 -22.94 5.39 5.33
C LEU A 41 -22.41 5.23 3.91
N HIS A 42 -22.06 6.36 3.30
CA HIS A 42 -21.47 6.41 1.97
C HIS A 42 -20.02 5.96 1.99
N TYR A 43 -19.58 5.34 0.89
CA TYR A 43 -18.18 5.02 0.66
C TYR A 43 -17.84 5.12 -0.83
N TYR A 44 -16.66 5.65 -1.09
CA TYR A 44 -16.05 5.62 -2.41
C TYR A 44 -15.26 4.33 -2.60
N TYR A 45 -15.25 3.82 -3.82
CA TYR A 45 -14.42 2.71 -4.22
C TYR A 45 -13.65 3.01 -5.52
N TYR A 46 -12.48 2.39 -5.66
CA TYR A 46 -11.69 2.38 -6.89
C TYR A 46 -11.12 0.98 -7.11
N ILE A 47 -11.39 0.43 -8.29
CA ILE A 47 -10.88 -0.83 -8.80
C ILE A 47 -9.92 -0.49 -9.94
N PRO A 48 -8.60 -0.63 -9.73
CA PRO A 48 -7.64 -0.38 -10.79
C PRO A 48 -7.79 -1.41 -11.91
N ASN A 49 -7.47 -1.04 -13.15
CA ASN A 49 -7.52 -1.99 -14.27
C ASN A 49 -6.49 -3.13 -14.15
N SER A 50 -5.51 -2.98 -13.25
CA SER A 50 -4.57 -4.04 -12.89
C SER A 50 -5.21 -5.17 -12.08
N VAL A 51 -6.39 -4.93 -11.47
CA VAL A 51 -7.18 -5.95 -10.77
C VAL A 51 -8.00 -6.72 -11.79
N ASN A 52 -7.77 -8.04 -11.85
CA ASN A 52 -8.41 -8.91 -12.81
C ASN A 52 -9.46 -9.80 -12.14
N SER A 53 -10.74 -9.47 -12.33
CA SER A 53 -11.88 -10.23 -11.78
C SER A 53 -12.04 -11.64 -12.38
N SER A 54 -11.37 -11.96 -13.50
CA SER A 54 -11.46 -13.29 -14.13
C SER A 54 -10.55 -14.35 -13.49
N ILE A 55 -9.65 -13.94 -12.60
CA ILE A 55 -8.78 -14.85 -11.85
C ILE A 55 -9.33 -14.93 -10.42
N ALA A 56 -9.42 -16.14 -9.87
CA ALA A 56 -9.84 -16.40 -8.48
C ALA A 56 -8.75 -15.94 -7.48
N ASN A 57 -8.44 -14.65 -7.49
CA ASN A 57 -7.51 -13.99 -6.59
C ASN A 57 -8.30 -13.25 -5.51
N LYS A 58 -7.69 -13.16 -4.33
CA LYS A 58 -8.12 -12.18 -3.33
C LYS A 58 -7.25 -10.94 -3.46
N TYR A 59 -7.87 -9.79 -3.33
CA TYR A 59 -7.20 -8.50 -3.43
C TYR A 59 -7.07 -7.85 -2.06
N ASP A 60 -5.88 -7.35 -1.77
CA ASP A 60 -5.68 -6.48 -0.61
C ASP A 60 -6.34 -5.13 -0.85
N ILE A 61 -6.70 -4.48 0.26
CA ILE A 61 -7.44 -3.23 0.27
C ILE A 61 -6.52 -2.10 0.72
N LEU A 62 -6.61 -0.95 0.09
CA LEU A 62 -6.14 0.32 0.64
C LEU A 62 -7.34 1.09 1.21
N ALA A 63 -7.47 1.11 2.53
CA ALA A 63 -8.56 1.78 3.22
C ALA A 63 -8.17 3.22 3.56
N MET A 64 -8.87 4.19 2.98
CA MET A 64 -8.56 5.62 3.10
C MET A 64 -9.64 6.32 3.94
N VAL A 65 -9.31 6.73 5.17
CA VAL A 65 -10.30 7.27 6.12
C VAL A 65 -10.00 8.74 6.43
N PRO A 66 -10.83 9.68 5.95
CA PRO A 66 -10.59 11.11 6.14
C PRO A 66 -10.82 11.55 7.59
N GLY A 67 -10.52 12.83 7.84
CA GLY A 67 -10.84 13.53 9.08
C GLY A 67 -12.35 13.65 9.35
N LEU A 68 -12.69 14.52 10.30
CA LEU A 68 -14.04 14.67 10.83
C LEU A 68 -15.07 14.96 9.71
N SER A 69 -16.05 14.07 9.51
CA SER A 69 -17.08 14.21 8.48
C SER A 69 -16.54 14.42 7.06
N GLY A 70 -15.31 13.99 6.78
CA GLY A 70 -14.68 14.15 5.47
C GLY A 70 -15.25 13.18 4.43
N SER A 71 -15.15 13.57 3.16
CA SER A 71 -15.52 12.71 2.03
C SER A 71 -14.41 11.71 1.73
N GLY A 72 -14.75 10.43 1.66
CA GLY A 72 -13.85 9.38 1.20
C GLY A 72 -13.37 9.62 -0.24
N ARG A 73 -14.27 10.04 -1.15
CA ARG A 73 -13.92 10.36 -2.56
C ARG A 73 -12.85 11.43 -2.65
N SER A 74 -13.00 12.51 -1.88
CA SER A 74 -12.07 13.66 -1.89
C SER A 74 -10.75 13.37 -1.18
N PHE A 75 -10.68 12.31 -0.37
CA PHE A 75 -9.47 11.89 0.33
C PHE A 75 -8.59 10.94 -0.49
N VAL A 76 -9.09 10.48 -1.63
CA VAL A 76 -8.36 9.63 -2.59
C VAL A 76 -7.97 10.49 -3.79
N ASP A 77 -6.70 10.84 -3.88
CA ASP A 77 -6.14 11.59 -5.00
C ASP A 77 -5.50 10.69 -6.07
N ASP A 78 -4.93 11.31 -7.11
CA ASP A 78 -4.28 10.61 -8.21
C ASP A 78 -3.08 9.77 -7.76
N GLN A 79 -2.34 10.24 -6.75
CA GLN A 79 -1.19 9.51 -6.23
C GLN A 79 -1.65 8.20 -5.56
N VAL A 80 -2.72 8.25 -4.76
CA VAL A 80 -3.29 7.07 -4.12
C VAL A 80 -3.86 6.10 -5.16
N ARG A 81 -4.53 6.60 -6.21
CA ARG A 81 -5.04 5.77 -7.32
C ARG A 81 -3.92 5.11 -8.10
N GLN A 82 -2.87 5.86 -8.44
CA GLN A 82 -1.69 5.33 -9.12
C GLN A 82 -1.01 4.25 -8.28
N PHE A 83 -0.87 4.46 -6.98
CA PHE A 83 -0.30 3.47 -6.08
C PHE A 83 -1.13 2.18 -6.05
N ALA A 84 -2.47 2.29 -5.96
CA ALA A 84 -3.36 1.15 -6.02
C ALA A 84 -3.24 0.38 -7.35
N GLN A 85 -3.11 1.10 -8.46
CA GLN A 85 -2.85 0.54 -9.80
C GLN A 85 -1.50 -0.18 -9.89
N GLU A 86 -0.45 0.35 -9.28
CA GLU A 86 0.88 -0.27 -9.29
C GLU A 86 0.98 -1.54 -8.44
N HIS A 87 0.13 -1.64 -7.42
CA HIS A 87 0.15 -2.69 -6.40
C HIS A 87 -1.09 -3.59 -6.39
N GLN A 88 -2.00 -3.43 -7.36
CA GLN A 88 -3.23 -4.22 -7.48
C GLN A 88 -4.11 -4.19 -6.22
N LEU A 89 -4.27 -3.00 -5.63
CA LEU A 89 -5.09 -2.79 -4.44
C LEU A 89 -6.47 -2.27 -4.81
N VAL A 90 -7.50 -2.76 -4.13
CA VAL A 90 -8.83 -2.13 -4.17
C VAL A 90 -8.85 -1.00 -3.16
N ILE A 91 -9.27 0.20 -3.56
CA ILE A 91 -9.45 1.31 -2.60
C ILE A 91 -10.88 1.27 -2.08
N ILE A 92 -11.03 1.36 -0.75
CA ILE A 92 -12.32 1.60 -0.08
C ILE A 92 -12.17 2.79 0.86
N ALA A 93 -12.95 3.85 0.64
CA ALA A 93 -12.85 5.09 1.39
C ALA A 93 -14.22 5.49 1.98
N PRO A 94 -14.49 5.18 3.27
CA PRO A 94 -15.76 5.53 3.90
C PRO A 94 -15.85 7.03 4.23
N SER A 95 -17.04 7.60 4.02
CA SER A 95 -17.38 8.99 4.36
C SER A 95 -18.14 9.04 5.69
N PHE A 96 -17.46 8.71 6.79
CA PHE A 96 -18.10 8.71 8.12
C PHE A 96 -18.50 10.12 8.55
N ILE A 97 -19.73 10.26 9.03
CA ILE A 97 -20.26 11.49 9.61
C ILE A 97 -20.03 11.48 11.12
N PHE A 98 -19.54 12.60 11.65
CA PHE A 98 -19.34 12.79 13.07
C PHE A 98 -20.67 12.81 13.83
N ASP A 99 -20.86 11.81 14.68
CA ASP A 99 -21.92 11.77 15.69
C ASP A 99 -21.47 12.60 16.89
N SER A 100 -21.87 13.88 16.91
CA SER A 100 -21.53 14.82 18.00
C SER A 100 -22.31 14.54 19.28
N GLU A 101 -23.56 14.06 19.17
CA GLU A 101 -24.43 13.79 20.32
C GLU A 101 -23.89 12.65 21.20
N ASN A 102 -23.23 11.67 20.59
CA ASN A 102 -22.67 10.52 21.30
C ASN A 102 -21.14 10.51 21.35
N PHE A 103 -20.48 11.65 21.11
CA PHE A 103 -19.03 11.74 21.16
C PHE A 103 -18.48 11.52 22.57
N GLU A 104 -19.04 12.19 23.58
CA GLU A 104 -18.67 12.04 24.99
C GLU A 104 -18.83 10.60 25.47
N GLY A 105 -19.90 9.94 25.02
CA GLY A 105 -20.18 8.53 25.29
C GLY A 105 -19.27 7.56 24.53
N LYS A 106 -18.30 8.06 23.75
CA LYS A 106 -17.39 7.28 22.91
C LYS A 106 -18.10 6.36 21.91
N LYS A 107 -19.24 6.81 21.36
CA LYS A 107 -20.03 6.04 20.38
C LYS A 107 -20.01 6.64 18.97
N SER A 108 -19.24 7.71 18.77
CA SER A 108 -19.00 8.23 17.41
C SER A 108 -18.08 7.31 16.61
N TYR A 109 -17.97 7.53 15.31
CA TYR A 109 -17.34 6.57 14.39
C TYR A 109 -15.87 6.29 14.71
N GLN A 110 -15.17 7.17 15.41
CA GLN A 110 -13.77 6.96 15.79
C GLN A 110 -13.60 5.81 16.79
N TYR A 111 -14.68 5.18 17.28
CA TYR A 111 -14.67 4.01 18.16
C TYR A 111 -15.20 2.76 17.43
N PRO A 112 -14.36 2.10 16.61
CA PRO A 112 -14.78 1.02 15.71
C PRO A 112 -15.46 -0.16 16.41
N SER A 113 -15.12 -0.46 17.66
CA SER A 113 -15.71 -1.56 18.41
C SER A 113 -17.19 -1.36 18.77
N VAL A 114 -17.73 -0.14 18.64
CA VAL A 114 -19.12 0.17 19.02
C VAL A 114 -20.08 -0.12 17.87
N TRP A 115 -19.80 0.41 16.68
CA TRP A 115 -20.63 0.16 15.49
C TRP A 115 -19.86 0.37 14.18
N SER A 116 -19.01 1.39 14.10
CA SER A 116 -18.40 1.83 12.84
C SER A 116 -17.40 0.82 12.27
N GLY A 117 -16.75 0.02 13.11
CA GLY A 117 -15.88 -1.07 12.65
C GLY A 117 -16.69 -2.18 12.01
N GLN A 118 -17.84 -2.56 12.59
CA GLN A 118 -18.73 -3.53 11.96
C GLN A 118 -19.39 -2.96 10.70
N ALA A 119 -19.74 -1.67 10.68
CA ALA A 119 -20.23 -0.99 9.49
C ALA A 119 -19.18 -1.00 8.38
N PHE A 120 -17.90 -0.74 8.71
CA PHE A 120 -16.81 -0.84 7.74
C PHE A 120 -16.63 -2.27 7.19
N LEU A 121 -16.71 -3.29 8.03
CA LEU A 121 -16.69 -4.68 7.55
C LEU A 121 -17.91 -5.02 6.67
N ASN A 122 -19.06 -4.40 6.93
CA ASN A 122 -20.24 -4.56 6.09
C ASN A 122 -20.09 -3.83 4.74
N ILE A 123 -19.39 -2.69 4.68
CA ILE A 123 -19.00 -2.05 3.42
C ILE A 123 -18.19 -3.03 2.56
N LEU A 124 -17.16 -3.67 3.14
CA LEU A 124 -16.32 -4.62 2.41
C LEU A 124 -17.15 -5.77 1.84
N ARG A 125 -18.05 -6.34 2.64
CA ARG A 125 -18.94 -7.43 2.19
C ARG A 125 -19.91 -6.98 1.10
N ASP A 126 -20.53 -5.82 1.25
CA ASP A 126 -21.44 -5.23 0.26
C ASP A 126 -20.70 -4.98 -1.07
N PHE A 127 -19.46 -4.48 -0.99
CA PHE A 127 -18.61 -4.29 -2.16
C PHE A 127 -18.25 -5.61 -2.84
N GLU A 128 -17.85 -6.66 -2.11
CA GLU A 128 -17.57 -7.99 -2.68
C GLU A 128 -18.79 -8.56 -3.42
N GLN A 129 -19.98 -8.39 -2.85
CA GLN A 129 -21.24 -8.84 -3.48
C GLN A 129 -21.56 -8.09 -4.78
N LYS A 130 -21.29 -6.79 -4.83
CA LYS A 130 -21.59 -5.95 -6.00
C LYS A 130 -20.55 -6.07 -7.11
N SER A 131 -19.27 -6.12 -6.74
CA SER A 131 -18.14 -6.17 -7.68
C SER A 131 -17.79 -7.59 -8.14
N GLY A 132 -18.18 -8.62 -7.36
CA GLY A 132 -17.75 -10.00 -7.57
C GLY A 132 -16.29 -10.27 -7.16
N LEU A 133 -15.56 -9.25 -6.68
CA LEU A 133 -14.20 -9.41 -6.17
C LEU A 133 -14.20 -10.07 -4.79
N GLN A 134 -13.09 -10.71 -4.45
CA GLN A 134 -12.81 -11.22 -3.10
C GLN A 134 -11.73 -10.34 -2.48
N LEU A 135 -11.96 -9.88 -1.26
CA LEU A 135 -11.02 -9.04 -0.52
C LEU A 135 -10.30 -9.86 0.56
N ASP A 136 -9.04 -9.52 0.84
CA ASP A 136 -8.25 -10.19 1.90
C ASP A 136 -7.92 -9.26 3.06
N ARG A 137 -6.75 -8.63 3.04
CA ARG A 137 -6.23 -7.83 4.14
C ARG A 137 -6.12 -6.37 3.74
N MET A 138 -5.89 -5.52 4.74
CA MET A 138 -5.98 -4.08 4.57
C MET A 138 -4.68 -3.37 4.95
N TYR A 139 -4.31 -2.40 4.12
CA TYR A 139 -3.48 -1.26 4.47
C TYR A 139 -4.42 -0.12 4.88
N LEU A 140 -4.26 0.42 6.07
CA LEU A 140 -5.14 1.48 6.58
C LEU A 140 -4.41 2.82 6.57
N CYS A 141 -4.99 3.86 5.99
CA CYS A 141 -4.48 5.21 6.08
C CYS A 141 -5.58 6.14 6.62
N GLY A 142 -5.27 6.95 7.62
CA GLY A 142 -6.24 7.89 8.16
C GLY A 142 -5.65 9.20 8.65
N HIS A 143 -6.44 10.27 8.58
CA HIS A 143 -6.08 11.60 9.08
C HIS A 143 -7.03 12.07 10.18
N SER A 144 -6.50 12.73 11.21
CA SER A 144 -7.27 13.34 12.31
C SER A 144 -8.24 12.37 13.01
N ALA A 145 -9.56 12.54 12.84
CA ALA A 145 -10.55 11.61 13.37
C ALA A 145 -10.52 10.24 12.65
N GLY A 146 -10.15 10.20 11.37
CA GLY A 146 -9.88 8.97 10.62
C GLY A 146 -8.63 8.25 11.12
N ALA A 147 -7.57 8.97 11.47
CA ALA A 147 -6.38 8.41 12.12
C ALA A 147 -6.75 7.68 13.44
N GLN A 148 -7.63 8.30 14.23
CA GLN A 148 -8.16 7.70 15.45
C GLN A 148 -8.95 6.40 15.16
N PHE A 149 -9.77 6.39 14.11
CA PHE A 149 -10.49 5.20 13.65
C PHE A 149 -9.54 4.08 13.22
N VAL A 150 -8.62 4.32 12.28
CA VAL A 150 -7.76 3.27 11.70
C VAL A 150 -6.83 2.66 12.73
N LEU A 151 -6.30 3.46 13.66
CA LEU A 151 -5.51 2.96 14.78
C LEU A 151 -6.34 1.98 15.62
N ARG A 152 -7.52 2.39 16.08
CA ARG A 152 -8.37 1.53 16.91
C ARG A 152 -8.88 0.31 16.15
N PHE A 153 -9.14 0.44 14.85
CA PHE A 153 -9.58 -0.67 14.02
C PHE A 153 -8.47 -1.72 13.89
N ALA A 154 -7.23 -1.28 13.63
CA ALA A 154 -6.05 -2.16 13.60
C ALA A 154 -5.82 -2.90 14.93
N LEU A 155 -6.15 -2.27 16.06
CA LEU A 155 -6.09 -2.94 17.36
C LEU A 155 -7.26 -3.89 17.61
N TRP A 156 -8.43 -3.58 17.09
CA TRP A 156 -9.64 -4.39 17.25
C TRP A 156 -9.68 -5.62 16.34
N LYS A 157 -9.17 -5.50 15.10
CA LYS A 157 -9.13 -6.55 14.06
C LYS A 157 -7.73 -6.70 13.45
N PRO A 158 -6.70 -6.98 14.26
CA PRO A 158 -5.32 -7.07 13.77
C PRO A 158 -5.11 -8.18 12.73
N GLU A 159 -5.95 -9.21 12.72
CA GLU A 159 -5.93 -10.29 11.74
C GLU A 159 -6.24 -9.81 10.32
N LYS A 160 -7.01 -8.73 10.17
CA LYS A 160 -7.41 -8.17 8.88
C LYS A 160 -6.48 -7.07 8.37
N CYS A 161 -5.50 -6.65 9.17
CA CYS A 161 -4.66 -5.49 8.87
C CYS A 161 -3.21 -5.91 8.64
N ILE A 162 -2.57 -5.37 7.60
CA ILE A 162 -1.13 -5.55 7.34
C ILE A 162 -0.36 -4.41 7.99
N ALA A 163 -0.71 -3.18 7.62
CA ALA A 163 -0.06 -1.96 8.08
C ALA A 163 -1.09 -0.83 8.25
N CYS A 164 -0.76 0.15 9.08
CA CYS A 164 -1.62 1.28 9.43
C CYS A 164 -0.80 2.58 9.50
N ALA A 165 -1.09 3.52 8.60
CA ALA A 165 -0.57 4.88 8.63
C ALA A 165 -1.61 5.82 9.27
N ALA A 166 -1.19 6.57 10.29
CA ALA A 166 -2.07 7.43 11.05
C ALA A 166 -1.45 8.83 11.21
N HIS A 167 -2.16 9.83 10.69
CA HIS A 167 -1.71 11.21 10.63
C HIS A 167 -2.51 12.09 11.58
N ALA A 168 -1.83 12.77 12.50
CA ALA A 168 -2.42 13.79 13.38
C ALA A 168 -3.66 13.34 14.20
N SER A 169 -3.62 12.11 14.75
CA SER A 169 -4.75 11.50 15.49
C SER A 169 -5.40 12.45 16.50
N GLY A 170 -6.73 12.57 16.42
CA GLY A 170 -7.52 13.46 17.28
C GLY A 170 -7.75 12.96 18.70
N GLY A 171 -7.42 11.71 19.00
CA GLY A 171 -7.51 11.22 20.36
C GLY A 171 -6.56 10.08 20.65
N ARG A 172 -6.29 9.91 21.94
CA ARG A 172 -5.39 8.86 22.43
C ARG A 172 -5.97 7.48 22.08
N VAL A 173 -5.07 6.62 21.59
CA VAL A 173 -5.28 5.19 21.40
C VAL A 173 -4.25 4.48 22.27
N ARG A 174 -4.69 3.50 23.06
CA ARG A 174 -3.82 2.75 23.96
C ARG A 174 -3.46 1.41 23.35
N LEU A 175 -2.20 1.04 23.49
CA LEU A 175 -1.71 -0.30 23.15
C LEU A 175 -1.69 -1.15 24.42
N GLU A 176 -2.69 -2.00 24.59
CA GLU A 176 -2.82 -2.87 25.78
C GLU A 176 -1.86 -4.07 25.71
N SER A 177 -1.61 -4.61 24.52
CA SER A 177 -0.75 -5.78 24.31
C SER A 177 -0.03 -5.71 22.96
N TYR A 178 0.88 -6.66 22.71
CA TYR A 178 1.56 -6.79 21.42
C TYR A 178 0.55 -6.88 20.27
N ASN A 179 0.85 -6.20 19.16
CA ASN A 179 0.06 -6.23 17.95
C ASN A 179 0.98 -6.47 16.74
N LYS A 180 0.58 -7.37 15.83
CA LYS A 180 1.37 -7.73 14.65
C LYS A 180 1.38 -6.66 13.55
N VAL A 181 0.40 -5.76 13.55
CA VAL A 181 0.24 -4.69 12.55
C VAL A 181 1.44 -3.74 12.62
N LYS A 182 1.86 -3.26 11.46
CA LYS A 182 2.96 -2.28 11.32
C LYS A 182 2.37 -0.88 11.34
N PHE A 183 2.96 0.02 12.11
CA PHE A 183 2.41 1.37 12.27
C PHE A 183 3.34 2.45 11.71
N PHE A 184 2.77 3.41 10.98
CA PHE A 184 3.45 4.65 10.61
C PHE A 184 2.69 5.82 11.20
N ILE A 185 3.30 6.52 12.15
CA ILE A 185 2.66 7.57 12.93
C ILE A 185 3.30 8.90 12.57
N THR A 186 2.48 9.87 12.18
CA THR A 186 3.00 11.20 11.86
C THR A 186 2.20 12.32 12.49
N ILE A 187 2.87 13.45 12.71
CA ILE A 187 2.28 14.66 13.27
C ILE A 187 2.98 15.90 12.72
N GLY A 188 2.26 17.00 12.61
CA GLY A 188 2.85 18.31 12.35
C GLY A 188 3.54 18.87 13.59
N ASN A 189 4.78 19.36 13.48
CA ASN A 189 5.48 19.97 14.61
C ASN A 189 4.86 21.31 15.06
N GLN A 190 4.03 21.94 14.20
CA GLN A 190 3.22 23.12 14.51
C GLN A 190 1.78 22.77 14.93
N ASP A 191 1.41 21.47 14.98
CA ASP A 191 0.11 21.06 15.53
C ASP A 191 0.08 21.29 17.06
N ILE A 192 -1.13 21.31 17.61
CA ILE A 192 -1.35 21.54 19.04
C ILE A 192 -0.63 20.51 19.90
N GLU A 193 -0.13 20.97 21.04
CA GLU A 193 0.71 20.17 21.94
C GLU A 193 0.07 18.85 22.37
N SER A 194 -1.26 18.82 22.56
CA SER A 194 -1.98 17.61 22.94
C SER A 194 -1.92 16.52 21.86
N ARG A 195 -1.95 16.87 20.56
CA ARG A 195 -1.86 15.90 19.45
C ARG A 195 -0.44 15.38 19.26
N LYS A 196 0.57 16.23 19.42
CA LYS A 196 1.98 15.81 19.46
C LYS A 196 2.21 14.78 20.57
N LYS A 197 1.74 15.07 21.78
CA LYS A 197 1.80 14.12 22.91
C LYS A 197 1.06 12.82 22.62
N ILE A 198 -0.11 12.86 21.96
CA ILE A 198 -0.83 11.64 21.56
C ILE A 198 0.02 10.77 20.64
N ALA A 199 0.62 11.36 19.60
CA ALA A 199 1.43 10.63 18.63
C ALA A 199 2.70 10.04 19.27
N GLN A 200 3.42 10.84 20.05
CA GLN A 200 4.62 10.42 20.79
C GLN A 200 4.30 9.32 21.81
N THR A 201 3.20 9.44 22.54
CA THR A 201 2.76 8.41 23.50
C THR A 201 2.48 7.09 22.80
N PHE A 202 1.79 7.11 21.65
CA PHE A 202 1.53 5.88 20.89
C PHE A 202 2.84 5.23 20.43
N PHE A 203 3.77 6.03 19.90
CA PHE A 203 5.09 5.56 19.48
C PHE A 203 5.85 4.89 20.64
N SER A 204 5.97 5.56 21.79
CA SER A 204 6.66 4.99 22.96
C SER A 204 5.96 3.73 23.51
N GLU A 205 4.62 3.70 23.52
CA GLU A 205 3.87 2.51 23.92
C GLU A 205 4.10 1.33 22.96
N ALA A 206 4.26 1.59 21.67
CA ALA A 206 4.54 0.57 20.64
C ALA A 206 5.97 0.04 20.76
N GLU A 207 6.96 0.91 20.91
CA GLU A 207 8.36 0.51 21.12
C GLU A 207 8.52 -0.35 22.38
N ALA A 208 7.92 0.07 23.49
CA ALA A 208 7.94 -0.68 24.75
C ALA A 208 7.33 -2.10 24.64
N LYS A 209 6.50 -2.34 23.61
CA LYS A 209 5.85 -3.63 23.34
C LYS A 209 6.47 -4.38 22.17
N ASN A 210 7.61 -3.94 21.66
CA ASN A 210 8.26 -4.50 20.47
C ASN A 210 7.35 -4.54 19.23
N ILE A 211 6.41 -3.60 19.13
CA ILE A 211 5.57 -3.43 17.95
C ILE A 211 6.36 -2.62 16.93
N LYS A 212 6.31 -3.05 15.66
CA LYS A 212 6.96 -2.34 14.57
C LYS A 212 6.23 -1.02 14.32
N VAL A 213 6.90 0.07 14.60
CA VAL A 213 6.39 1.43 14.44
C VAL A 213 7.47 2.34 13.86
N VAL A 214 7.06 3.25 12.99
CA VAL A 214 7.87 4.38 12.52
C VAL A 214 7.15 5.67 12.94
N TYR A 215 7.91 6.64 13.43
CA TYR A 215 7.40 7.95 13.83
C TYR A 215 8.13 9.05 13.04
N LYS A 216 7.38 9.98 12.45
CA LYS A 216 7.96 11.12 11.72
C LYS A 216 7.17 12.41 11.98
N GLU A 217 7.88 13.49 12.26
CA GLU A 217 7.32 14.84 12.34
C GLU A 217 7.50 15.60 11.03
N TYR A 218 6.57 16.50 10.72
CA TYR A 218 6.59 17.32 9.51
C TYR A 218 6.40 18.80 9.84
N ASN A 219 6.96 19.67 9.01
CA ASN A 219 6.83 21.13 9.18
C ASN A 219 5.45 21.63 8.71
N THR A 220 4.40 21.26 9.44
CA THR A 220 3.01 21.60 9.19
C THR A 220 2.24 21.73 10.50
N GLY A 221 1.06 22.35 10.44
CA GLY A 221 0.07 22.34 11.52
C GLY A 221 -0.77 21.06 11.50
N HIS A 222 -2.10 21.22 11.56
CA HIS A 222 -3.01 20.07 11.58
C HIS A 222 -3.23 19.40 10.21
N GLY A 223 -2.92 20.09 9.11
CA GLY A 223 -3.15 19.61 7.75
C GLY A 223 -2.25 18.42 7.38
N LEU A 224 -2.76 17.58 6.48
CA LEU A 224 -1.99 16.50 5.87
C LEU A 224 -1.24 17.02 4.63
N LEU A 225 0.08 16.90 4.62
CA LEU A 225 0.89 17.24 3.45
C LEU A 225 0.94 16.09 2.42
N PRO A 226 1.10 16.37 1.13
CA PRO A 226 1.33 15.34 0.11
C PRO A 226 2.55 14.45 0.41
N GLU A 227 3.62 15.02 0.97
CA GLU A 227 4.81 14.24 1.39
C GLU A 227 4.47 13.23 2.49
N GLN A 228 3.61 13.59 3.45
CA GLN A 228 3.16 12.65 4.49
C GLN A 228 2.42 11.46 3.89
N LEU A 229 1.59 11.72 2.88
CA LEU A 229 0.87 10.66 2.18
C LEU A 229 1.82 9.80 1.35
N THR A 230 2.80 10.40 0.68
CA THR A 230 3.85 9.70 -0.06
C THR A 230 4.60 8.71 0.82
N ASP A 231 5.11 9.17 1.96
CA ASP A 231 5.82 8.31 2.90
C ASP A 231 4.95 7.18 3.46
N SER A 232 3.64 7.39 3.61
CA SER A 232 2.72 6.32 4.02
C SER A 232 2.58 5.23 2.96
N LEU A 233 2.52 5.63 1.69
CA LEU A 233 2.45 4.69 0.58
C LEU A 233 3.76 3.91 0.44
N ASP A 234 4.91 4.59 0.54
CA ASP A 234 6.23 3.95 0.56
C ASP A 234 6.35 2.95 1.72
N PHE A 235 5.92 3.34 2.92
CA PHE A 235 5.85 2.47 4.08
C PHE A 235 4.98 1.23 3.82
N PHE A 236 3.87 1.34 3.10
CA PHE A 236 3.06 0.19 2.75
C PHE A 236 3.76 -0.74 1.76
N SER A 237 4.46 -0.19 0.75
CA SER A 237 5.21 -0.99 -0.24
C SER A 237 6.26 -1.89 0.40
N GLU A 238 6.90 -1.47 1.50
CA GLU A 238 7.85 -2.29 2.26
C GLU A 238 7.25 -3.63 2.72
N TYR A 239 5.94 -3.66 3.00
CA TYR A 239 5.26 -4.84 3.55
C TYR A 239 4.47 -5.64 2.51
N MET A 240 4.28 -5.11 1.30
CA MET A 240 3.61 -5.81 0.18
C MET A 240 4.42 -6.98 -0.36
N ALA A 241 5.74 -6.84 -0.43
CA ALA A 241 6.62 -7.90 -0.94
C ALA A 241 6.81 -9.08 0.04
N SER A 242 6.44 -8.90 1.31
CA SER A 242 6.66 -9.91 2.36
C SER A 242 5.58 -11.00 2.43
N GLY A 243 4.48 -10.87 1.66
CA GLY A 243 3.31 -11.75 1.71
C GLY A 243 3.10 -12.69 0.53
N ASN A 244 3.83 -12.55 -0.58
CA ASN A 244 3.50 -13.22 -1.84
C ASN A 244 4.55 -14.23 -2.33
N ASN A 245 5.11 -15.03 -1.42
CA ASN A 245 5.88 -16.22 -1.79
C ASN A 245 4.93 -17.39 -2.04
N ASN A 246 4.20 -17.33 -3.17
CA ASN A 246 3.74 -18.51 -3.90
C ASN A 246 3.55 -18.12 -5.38
N ASN A 247 4.36 -18.74 -6.23
CA ASN A 247 4.35 -18.77 -7.70
C ASN A 247 5.12 -17.67 -8.46
N ASN A 248 6.39 -17.98 -8.75
CA ASN A 248 7.03 -17.88 -10.07
C ASN A 248 6.94 -16.58 -10.89
N ASP A 249 7.01 -15.40 -10.27
CA ASP A 249 7.38 -14.20 -11.04
C ASP A 249 8.40 -13.32 -10.30
N ILE A 250 9.63 -13.37 -10.78
CA ILE A 250 10.71 -12.49 -10.32
C ILE A 250 10.47 -11.14 -10.99
N SER A 251 9.70 -10.26 -10.35
CA SER A 251 9.65 -8.86 -10.72
C SER A 251 10.84 -8.14 -10.09
N VAL A 252 11.82 -7.78 -10.91
CA VAL A 252 12.90 -6.87 -10.53
C VAL A 252 12.32 -5.46 -10.65
N ARG A 253 12.03 -4.79 -9.53
CA ARG A 253 11.81 -3.34 -9.54
C ARG A 253 13.06 -2.63 -9.01
N PRO A 254 13.53 -1.57 -9.69
CA PRO A 254 14.63 -0.75 -9.21
C PRO A 254 14.15 0.08 -8.02
N LEU A 255 14.78 -0.12 -6.85
CA LEU A 255 14.59 0.75 -5.70
C LEU A 255 15.10 2.16 -6.02
N PRO A 256 14.44 3.24 -5.55
CA PRO A 256 15.02 4.57 -5.58
C PRO A 256 16.22 4.60 -4.63
N ILE A 257 17.42 4.82 -5.17
CA ILE A 257 18.67 4.84 -4.40
C ILE A 257 18.80 6.21 -3.71
N PRO A 258 18.87 6.28 -2.37
CA PRO A 258 19.36 7.46 -1.68
C PRO A 258 20.79 7.72 -2.14
N ARG A 259 21.13 8.96 -2.54
CA ARG A 259 22.50 9.31 -2.93
C ARG A 259 23.48 8.92 -1.82
N GLY A 260 24.33 7.92 -2.08
CA GLY A 260 25.54 7.70 -1.27
C GLY A 260 25.91 6.29 -0.86
N GLU A 261 25.12 5.24 -1.11
CA GLU A 261 25.48 3.88 -0.64
C GLU A 261 25.64 2.82 -1.74
N HIS A 262 26.63 1.94 -1.53
CA HIS A 262 27.10 0.90 -2.44
C HIS A 262 26.16 -0.31 -2.47
N VAL A 263 25.79 -0.77 -3.67
CA VAL A 263 24.96 -1.97 -3.86
C VAL A 263 25.85 -3.21 -3.97
N ILE A 264 25.63 -4.21 -3.09
CA ILE A 264 26.22 -5.54 -3.18
C ILE A 264 25.24 -6.46 -3.91
N VAL A 265 25.63 -6.99 -5.08
CA VAL A 265 24.80 -7.92 -5.86
C VAL A 265 25.43 -9.32 -5.84
N HIS A 266 24.74 -10.30 -5.25
CA HIS A 266 25.10 -11.72 -5.38
C HIS A 266 24.42 -12.34 -6.59
N LEU A 267 25.18 -12.69 -7.63
CA LEU A 267 24.65 -13.34 -8.83
C LEU A 267 24.75 -14.87 -8.72
N LYS A 268 23.61 -15.57 -8.86
CA LYS A 268 23.57 -17.02 -9.12
C LYS A 268 23.10 -17.27 -10.57
N ASN A 269 23.96 -17.95 -11.33
CA ASN A 269 23.78 -18.48 -12.69
C ASN A 269 23.85 -17.51 -13.89
N GLY A 270 24.63 -17.96 -14.89
CA GLY A 270 25.22 -17.16 -15.98
C GLY A 270 24.29 -16.60 -17.07
N ARG A 271 22.99 -16.87 -17.05
CA ARG A 271 22.03 -16.25 -18.00
C ARG A 271 21.51 -14.90 -17.51
N GLN A 272 21.39 -14.71 -16.20
CA GLN A 272 20.96 -13.43 -15.60
C GLN A 272 22.07 -12.36 -15.63
N THR A 273 23.32 -12.78 -15.78
CA THR A 273 24.49 -11.90 -15.80
C THR A 273 24.49 -10.91 -16.98
N ARG A 274 23.95 -11.28 -18.15
CA ARG A 274 23.97 -10.41 -19.34
C ARG A 274 22.97 -9.26 -19.30
N ALA A 275 21.77 -9.47 -18.75
CA ALA A 275 20.75 -8.42 -18.62
C ALA A 275 21.18 -7.37 -17.59
N ILE A 276 21.72 -7.83 -16.46
CA ILE A 276 22.22 -7.00 -15.37
C ILE A 276 23.45 -6.18 -15.82
N LEU A 277 24.38 -6.79 -16.57
CA LEU A 277 25.52 -6.08 -17.15
C LEU A 277 25.12 -4.96 -18.12
N LYS A 278 24.05 -5.16 -18.91
CA LYS A 278 23.57 -4.12 -19.84
C LYS A 278 23.08 -2.89 -19.08
N GLU A 279 22.30 -3.11 -18.01
CA GLU A 279 21.75 -2.01 -17.20
C GLU A 279 22.83 -1.27 -16.40
N ILE A 280 23.80 -1.99 -15.83
CA ILE A 280 24.97 -1.41 -15.13
C ILE A 280 25.79 -0.52 -16.07
N THR A 281 26.01 -0.98 -17.31
CA THR A 281 26.82 -0.25 -18.30
C THR A 281 26.09 0.98 -18.84
N GLU A 282 24.77 0.90 -19.02
CA GLU A 282 23.96 2.04 -19.45
C GLU A 282 23.80 3.11 -18.35
N LYS A 283 23.75 2.71 -17.08
CA LYS A 283 23.57 3.63 -15.93
C LYS A 283 24.87 4.07 -15.25
N ARG A 284 26.05 3.70 -15.78
CA ARG A 284 27.39 4.02 -15.23
C ARG A 284 27.53 3.67 -13.73
N ILE A 285 27.01 2.51 -13.34
CA ILE A 285 27.06 2.07 -11.94
C ILE A 285 28.45 1.49 -11.65
N VAL A 286 29.10 1.98 -10.59
CA VAL A 286 30.40 1.48 -10.11
C VAL A 286 30.15 0.31 -9.15
N LEU A 287 30.74 -0.85 -9.45
CA LEU A 287 30.65 -2.03 -8.59
C LEU A 287 31.94 -2.21 -7.78
N SER A 288 31.80 -2.30 -6.46
CA SER A 288 32.86 -2.75 -5.55
C SER A 288 32.70 -4.24 -5.33
N VAL A 289 33.77 -5.01 -5.50
CA VAL A 289 33.74 -6.46 -5.41
C VAL A 289 34.82 -6.93 -4.44
N PRO A 290 34.49 -7.82 -3.49
CA PRO A 290 35.48 -8.36 -2.57
C PRO A 290 36.47 -9.27 -3.31
N LEU A 291 37.76 -9.01 -3.13
CA LEU A 291 38.89 -9.82 -3.61
C LEU A 291 39.66 -10.31 -2.38
N GLY A 292 39.21 -11.42 -1.80
CA GLY A 292 39.75 -11.91 -0.52
C GLY A 292 39.54 -10.90 0.60
N ASN A 293 40.61 -10.51 1.31
CA ASN A 293 40.57 -9.53 2.40
C ASN A 293 40.68 -8.06 1.92
N THR A 294 40.54 -7.80 0.63
CA THR A 294 40.67 -6.45 0.04
C THR A 294 39.51 -6.14 -0.92
N TRP A 295 39.26 -4.86 -1.17
CA TRP A 295 38.23 -4.40 -2.10
C TRP A 295 38.86 -3.95 -3.43
N GLY A 296 38.23 -4.33 -4.54
CA GLY A 296 38.59 -3.83 -5.88
C GLY A 296 37.39 -3.17 -6.55
N THR A 297 37.67 -2.23 -7.45
CA THR A 297 36.64 -1.57 -8.27
C THR A 297 36.64 -2.18 -9.67
N LEU A 298 35.47 -2.54 -10.17
CA LEU A 298 35.30 -3.12 -11.50
C LEU A 298 34.62 -2.10 -12.43
N SER A 299 35.34 -1.66 -13.44
CA SER A 299 34.83 -0.76 -14.49
C SER A 299 34.44 -1.56 -15.74
N PHE A 300 33.23 -1.34 -16.26
CA PHE A 300 32.72 -2.00 -17.45
C PHE A 300 32.67 -1.05 -18.64
N SER A 301 33.03 -1.56 -19.82
CA SER A 301 32.77 -0.96 -21.14
C SER A 301 31.94 -1.96 -21.93
N ARG A 302 31.08 -1.45 -22.83
CA ARG A 302 29.97 -2.16 -23.51
C ARG A 302 30.23 -3.59 -23.97
N ASP A 303 31.48 -3.98 -24.24
CA ASP A 303 31.78 -5.28 -24.84
C ASP A 303 32.83 -6.18 -24.14
N LYS A 304 33.35 -5.87 -22.93
CA LYS A 304 34.17 -6.81 -22.10
C LYS A 304 34.62 -6.19 -20.76
N VAL A 305 34.88 -7.04 -19.75
CA VAL A 305 35.65 -6.68 -18.54
C VAL A 305 37.09 -6.37 -18.97
N LYS A 306 37.56 -5.13 -18.76
CA LYS A 306 38.91 -4.72 -19.21
C LYS A 306 40.01 -4.88 -18.16
N SER A 307 39.72 -4.65 -16.88
CA SER A 307 40.73 -4.74 -15.82
C SER A 307 40.08 -4.75 -14.45
N ILE A 308 40.82 -5.29 -13.47
CA ILE A 308 40.53 -5.16 -12.04
C ILE A 308 41.66 -4.31 -11.48
N GLU A 309 41.37 -3.10 -11.01
CA GLU A 309 42.35 -2.30 -10.28
C GLU A 309 42.22 -2.60 -8.78
N LYS A 310 43.34 -2.95 -8.16
CA LYS A 310 43.44 -3.06 -6.70
C LYS A 310 43.42 -1.66 -6.12
N VAL A 311 42.44 -1.36 -5.29
CA VAL A 311 42.48 -0.15 -4.48
C VAL A 311 43.34 -0.47 -3.26
N GLY A 312 44.53 0.16 -3.18
CA GLY A 312 45.42 0.04 -2.03
C GLY A 312 44.80 0.69 -0.79
N GLN A 313 45.19 0.20 0.39
CA GLN A 313 44.73 0.65 1.71
C GLN A 313 44.91 2.15 1.93
#